data_AF-A0A081KBA7-F1
#
_entry.id   AF-A0A081KBA7-F1
#
_cell.length_a   1.000
_cell.length_b   1.000
_cell.length_c   1.000
_cell.angle_alpha   90.00
_cell.angle_beta   90.00
_cell.angle_gamma   90.00
#
_symmetry.space_group_name_H-M   'P 1'
#
loop_
_entity.id
_entity.type
_entity.pdbx_description
1 polymer ?
#
loop_
_entity_poly.entity_id
_entity_poly.type
_entity_poly.pdbx_seq_one_letter_code
_entity_poly.pdbx_strand_id
1 'polypeptide(L)'
;MDKKQQILQAAIELFAIQGYEKTSIAAICEHVKVSKGAVFHHFKNKDELLREAFIRMAQIMNEIADNLDVINEGLSTKEKLVNLLEHIFSSMASAEQKLYYQFDFQVLSQPSLRLVLNDLIEERYRLAMASFQSILRDIPSADGMVDSQILIAEIDGIALNYLFAEDDYPLEKIKERFIKKYLLLLGL
;
A
#
# COMPACT_ATOMS: atom_id res chain seq x y z
N MET A 1 -11.73 11.70 -17.10
CA MET A 1 -11.65 11.08 -15.76
C MET A 1 -13.01 11.24 -15.12
N ASP A 2 -13.60 10.15 -14.61
CA ASP A 2 -14.92 10.14 -13.97
C ASP A 2 -14.95 11.02 -12.71
N LYS A 3 -16.08 11.70 -12.43
CA LYS A 3 -16.24 12.57 -11.25
C LYS A 3 -16.05 11.80 -9.95
N LYS A 4 -16.54 10.55 -9.88
CA LYS A 4 -16.31 9.67 -8.73
C LYS A 4 -14.81 9.52 -8.46
N GLN A 5 -14.02 9.25 -9.51
CA GLN A 5 -12.57 9.07 -9.40
C GLN A 5 -11.84 10.36 -9.01
N GLN A 6 -12.27 11.52 -9.50
CA GLN A 6 -11.71 12.80 -9.07
C GLN A 6 -11.94 13.07 -7.59
N ILE A 7 -13.16 12.78 -7.10
CA ILE A 7 -13.50 12.93 -5.68
C ILE A 7 -12.69 11.96 -4.81
N LEU A 8 -12.53 10.71 -5.25
CA LEU A 8 -11.71 9.71 -4.54
C LEU A 8 -10.25 10.14 -4.45
N GLN A 9 -9.66 10.57 -5.56
CA GLN A 9 -8.27 11.02 -5.59
C GLN A 9 -8.03 12.18 -4.62
N ALA A 10 -8.93 13.16 -4.61
CA ALA A 10 -8.86 14.28 -3.68
C ALA A 10 -9.08 13.87 -2.22
N ALA A 11 -9.96 12.91 -1.96
CA ALA A 11 -10.16 12.36 -0.63
C ALA A 11 -8.88 11.68 -0.12
N ILE A 12 -8.24 10.86 -0.95
CA ILE A 12 -6.96 10.20 -0.62
C ILE A 12 -5.90 11.26 -0.29
N GLU A 13 -5.72 12.26 -1.16
CA GLU A 13 -4.76 13.35 -0.95
C GLU A 13 -4.99 14.09 0.37
N LEU A 14 -6.22 14.53 0.60
CA LEU A 14 -6.54 15.33 1.78
C LEU A 14 -6.50 14.49 3.06
N PHE A 15 -6.96 13.23 3.04
CA PHE A 15 -6.87 12.34 4.19
C PHE A 15 -5.42 11.98 4.54
N ALA A 16 -4.55 11.80 3.54
CA ALA A 16 -3.13 11.57 3.77
C ALA A 16 -2.44 12.78 4.44
N ILE A 17 -2.68 13.98 3.89
CA ILE A 17 -1.98 15.20 4.30
C ILE A 17 -2.54 15.79 5.59
N GLN A 18 -3.87 15.84 5.73
CA GLN A 18 -4.54 16.55 6.82
C GLN A 18 -5.07 15.61 7.91
N GLY A 19 -5.18 14.31 7.61
CA GLY A 19 -5.84 13.32 8.44
C GLY A 19 -7.37 13.35 8.26
N TYR A 20 -8.01 12.20 8.47
CA TYR A 20 -9.46 12.04 8.27
C TYR A 20 -10.28 13.10 8.99
N GLU A 21 -10.08 13.30 10.30
CA GLU A 21 -10.91 14.20 11.11
C GLU A 21 -10.92 15.65 10.61
N LYS A 22 -9.78 16.17 10.17
CA LYS A 22 -9.64 17.57 9.74
C LYS A 22 -10.14 17.81 8.31
N THR A 23 -10.25 16.77 7.50
CA THR A 23 -10.76 16.90 6.12
C THR A 23 -12.29 16.93 6.11
N SER A 24 -12.90 18.05 5.72
CA SER A 24 -14.35 18.14 5.55
C SER A 24 -14.78 17.79 4.12
N ILE A 25 -16.04 17.37 3.93
CA ILE A 25 -16.62 17.22 2.57
C ILE A 25 -16.56 18.56 1.80
N ALA A 26 -16.66 19.70 2.50
CA ALA A 26 -16.52 21.00 1.85
C ALA A 26 -15.10 21.22 1.30
N ALA A 27 -14.06 20.87 2.07
CA ALA A 27 -12.67 20.95 1.63
C ALA A 27 -12.42 20.07 0.39
N ILE A 28 -12.99 18.86 0.35
CA ILE A 28 -12.90 17.97 -0.83
C ILE A 28 -13.60 18.61 -2.03
N CYS A 29 -14.82 19.12 -1.84
CA CYS A 29 -15.56 19.83 -2.89
C CYS A 29 -14.80 21.02 -3.47
N GLU A 30 -14.14 21.80 -2.61
CA GLU A 30 -13.32 22.95 -3.01
C GLU A 30 -12.09 22.51 -3.80
N HIS A 31 -11.42 21.43 -3.37
CA HIS A 31 -10.22 20.89 -4.03
C HIS A 31 -10.49 20.45 -5.48
N VAL A 32 -11.63 19.79 -5.73
CA VAL A 32 -11.99 19.28 -7.08
C VAL A 32 -13.07 20.09 -7.79
N LYS A 33 -13.47 21.23 -7.24
CA LYS A 33 -14.46 22.16 -7.82
C LYS A 33 -15.79 21.48 -8.16
N VAL A 34 -16.32 20.68 -7.23
CA VAL A 34 -17.65 20.03 -7.35
C VAL A 34 -18.60 20.52 -6.25
N SER A 35 -19.90 20.30 -6.43
CA SER A 35 -20.89 20.60 -5.38
C SER A 35 -20.96 19.47 -4.34
N LYS A 36 -21.40 19.79 -3.12
CA LYS A 36 -21.72 18.77 -2.10
C LYS A 36 -22.72 17.74 -2.61
N GLY A 37 -23.73 18.17 -3.38
CA GLY A 37 -24.71 17.27 -3.99
C GLY A 37 -24.07 16.25 -4.95
N ALA A 38 -23.01 16.63 -5.68
CA ALA A 38 -22.28 15.69 -6.52
C ALA A 38 -21.49 14.65 -5.70
N VAL A 39 -20.90 15.05 -4.57
CA VAL A 39 -20.25 14.10 -3.66
C VAL A 39 -21.27 13.14 -3.06
N PHE A 40 -22.37 13.67 -2.51
CA PHE A 40 -23.41 12.86 -1.89
C PHE A 40 -24.22 11.99 -2.86
N HIS A 41 -24.15 12.28 -4.17
CA HIS A 41 -24.67 11.39 -5.19
C HIS A 41 -23.86 10.08 -5.29
N HIS A 42 -22.55 10.14 -5.04
CA HIS A 42 -21.65 8.99 -5.13
C HIS A 42 -21.38 8.31 -3.77
N PHE A 43 -21.42 9.07 -2.67
CA PHE A 43 -21.08 8.60 -1.34
C PHE A 43 -22.10 9.11 -0.32
N LYS A 44 -22.77 8.21 0.40
CA LYS A 44 -23.80 8.52 1.40
C LYS A 44 -23.27 9.38 2.54
N ASN A 45 -22.01 9.17 2.93
CA ASN A 45 -21.36 9.91 4.01
C ASN A 45 -19.83 9.87 3.86
N LYS A 46 -19.14 10.53 4.79
CA LYS A 46 -17.68 10.64 4.82
C LYS A 46 -16.99 9.30 5.10
N ASP A 47 -17.61 8.41 5.88
CA ASP A 47 -17.08 7.07 6.15
C ASP A 47 -17.15 6.18 4.89
N GLU A 48 -18.23 6.24 4.11
CA GLU A 48 -18.32 5.52 2.83
C GLU A 48 -17.29 6.07 1.83
N LEU A 49 -17.06 7.39 1.82
CA LEU A 49 -15.98 7.98 1.03
C LEU A 49 -14.59 7.50 1.49
N LEU A 50 -14.34 7.39 2.80
CA LEU A 50 -13.11 6.82 3.34
C LEU A 50 -12.91 5.36 2.90
N ARG A 51 -13.97 4.54 3.01
CA ARG A 51 -13.95 3.14 2.58
C ARG A 51 -13.62 3.01 1.10
N GLU A 52 -14.30 3.77 0.25
CA GLU A 52 -14.05 3.73 -1.20
C GLU A 52 -12.66 4.28 -1.57
N ALA A 53 -12.16 5.30 -0.85
CA ALA A 53 -10.80 5.80 -1.02
C ALA A 53 -9.75 4.74 -0.65
N PHE A 54 -9.95 4.01 0.45
CA PHE A 54 -9.10 2.91 0.87
C PHE A 54 -9.12 1.74 -0.14
N ILE A 55 -10.31 1.37 -0.63
CA ILE A 55 -10.45 0.35 -1.69
C ILE A 55 -9.71 0.79 -2.95
N ARG A 56 -9.88 2.03 -3.40
CA ARG A 56 -9.20 2.53 -4.61
C ARG A 56 -7.68 2.48 -4.45
N MET A 57 -7.16 2.93 -3.31
CA MET A 57 -5.72 2.84 -3.01
C MET A 57 -5.25 1.38 -3.03
N ALA A 58 -5.97 0.47 -2.36
CA ALA A 58 -5.60 -0.94 -2.32
C ALA A 58 -5.62 -1.58 -3.72
N GLN A 59 -6.57 -1.21 -4.57
CA GLN A 59 -6.59 -1.64 -5.98
C GLN A 59 -5.36 -1.15 -6.74
N ILE A 60 -4.95 0.10 -6.58
CA ILE A 60 -3.75 0.63 -7.25
C ILE A 60 -2.49 -0.11 -6.79
N MET A 61 -2.40 -0.47 -5.51
CA MET A 61 -1.30 -1.28 -4.99
C MET A 61 -1.34 -2.73 -5.52
N ASN A 62 -2.54 -3.32 -5.60
CA ASN A 62 -2.74 -4.72 -6.01
C ASN A 62 -2.67 -4.94 -7.53
N GLU A 63 -3.09 -3.97 -8.36
CA GLU A 63 -2.98 -4.03 -9.82
C GLU A 63 -1.55 -4.35 -10.25
N ILE A 64 -0.56 -3.99 -9.43
CA ILE A 64 0.83 -4.29 -9.73
C ILE A 64 1.24 -5.70 -9.29
N ALA A 65 0.67 -6.24 -8.21
CA ALA A 65 0.84 -7.64 -7.83
C ALA A 65 0.24 -8.60 -8.88
N ASP A 66 -0.94 -8.28 -9.42
CA ASP A 66 -1.59 -9.09 -10.46
C ASP A 66 -0.76 -9.12 -11.77
N ASN A 67 -0.12 -8.00 -12.12
CA ASN A 67 0.79 -7.95 -13.26
C ASN A 67 2.06 -8.77 -13.03
N LEU A 68 2.54 -8.86 -11.78
CA LEU A 68 3.73 -9.67 -11.46
C LEU A 68 3.48 -11.16 -11.67
N ASP A 69 2.30 -11.69 -11.35
CA ASP A 69 2.00 -13.12 -11.56
C ASP A 69 2.11 -13.52 -13.04
N VAL A 70 1.68 -12.65 -13.96
CA VAL A 70 1.82 -12.86 -15.41
C VAL A 70 3.28 -12.74 -15.84
N ILE A 71 4.00 -11.73 -15.36
CA ILE A 71 5.42 -11.51 -15.68
C ILE A 71 6.31 -12.64 -15.14
N ASN A 72 5.90 -13.25 -14.03
CA ASN A 72 6.65 -14.28 -13.32
C ASN A 72 6.41 -15.69 -13.88
N GLU A 73 5.59 -15.85 -14.92
CA GLU A 73 5.36 -17.15 -15.54
C GLU A 73 6.68 -17.71 -16.11
N GLY A 74 7.06 -18.92 -15.68
CA GLY A 74 8.29 -19.58 -16.10
C GLY A 74 9.58 -19.12 -15.41
N LEU A 75 9.53 -18.12 -14.53
CA LEU A 75 10.71 -17.66 -13.77
C LEU A 75 11.03 -18.58 -12.58
N SER A 76 12.30 -18.59 -12.18
CA SER A 76 12.75 -19.26 -10.96
C SER A 76 12.21 -18.56 -9.70
N THR A 77 12.08 -19.29 -8.59
CA THR A 77 11.64 -18.73 -7.30
C THR A 77 12.47 -17.53 -6.86
N LYS A 78 13.79 -17.58 -7.14
CA LYS A 78 14.71 -16.45 -6.93
C LYS A 78 14.30 -15.21 -7.70
N GLU A 79 14.08 -15.34 -9.00
CA GLU A 79 13.71 -14.21 -9.88
C GLU A 79 12.34 -13.64 -9.47
N LYS A 80 11.37 -14.50 -9.14
CA LYS A 80 10.06 -14.07 -8.63
C LYS A 80 10.18 -13.22 -7.37
N LEU A 81 10.97 -13.68 -6.40
CA LEU A 81 11.21 -12.95 -5.16
C LEU A 81 11.91 -11.61 -5.41
N VAL A 82 12.96 -11.61 -6.24
CA VAL A 82 13.69 -10.38 -6.61
C VAL A 82 12.76 -9.40 -7.30
N ASN A 83 11.98 -9.83 -8.28
CA ASN A 83 11.04 -8.97 -9.00
C ASN A 83 9.99 -8.36 -8.06
N LEU A 84 9.41 -9.16 -7.15
CA LEU A 84 8.44 -8.66 -6.17
C LEU A 84 9.07 -7.60 -5.27
N LEU A 85 10.27 -7.86 -4.72
CA LEU A 85 10.96 -6.91 -3.86
C LEU A 85 11.40 -5.65 -4.60
N GLU A 86 11.96 -5.77 -5.81
CA GLU A 86 12.29 -4.61 -6.63
C GLU A 86 11.06 -3.77 -6.93
N HIS A 87 9.94 -4.42 -7.21
CA HIS A 87 8.69 -3.73 -7.44
C HIS A 87 8.26 -2.94 -6.21
N ILE A 88 8.16 -3.58 -5.04
CA ILE A 88 7.79 -2.95 -3.77
C ILE A 88 8.67 -1.73 -3.45
N PHE A 89 9.99 -1.83 -3.61
CA PHE A 89 10.87 -0.70 -3.32
C PHE A 89 10.78 0.43 -4.36
N SER A 90 10.63 0.08 -5.64
CA SER A 90 10.42 1.09 -6.71
C SER A 90 9.11 1.83 -6.50
N SER A 91 8.09 1.13 -6.01
CA SER A 91 6.78 1.65 -5.69
C SER A 91 6.89 2.69 -4.55
N MET A 92 7.59 2.38 -3.46
CA MET A 92 7.87 3.30 -2.35
C MET A 92 8.54 4.61 -2.78
N ALA A 93 9.43 4.56 -3.77
CA ALA A 93 10.17 5.74 -4.23
C ALA A 93 9.29 6.78 -4.95
N SER A 94 8.10 6.40 -5.44
CA SER A 94 7.22 7.29 -6.18
C SER A 94 6.45 8.26 -5.27
N ALA A 95 6.30 9.52 -5.71
CA ALA A 95 5.57 10.53 -4.93
C ALA A 95 4.10 10.16 -4.70
N GLU A 96 3.47 9.52 -5.68
CA GLU A 96 2.08 9.05 -5.59
C GLU A 96 1.93 7.93 -4.56
N GLN A 97 2.85 6.96 -4.51
CA GLN A 97 2.74 5.91 -3.49
C GLN A 97 3.19 6.37 -2.11
N LYS A 98 4.10 7.34 -1.99
CA LYS A 98 4.38 7.99 -0.70
C LYS A 98 3.09 8.53 -0.07
N LEU A 99 2.21 9.13 -0.87
CA LEU A 99 0.90 9.59 -0.41
C LEU A 99 0.04 8.44 0.12
N TYR A 100 0.09 7.27 -0.52
CA TYR A 100 -0.66 6.10 -0.08
C TYR A 100 -0.12 5.51 1.23
N TYR A 101 1.20 5.39 1.37
CA TYR A 101 1.82 5.02 2.65
C TYR A 101 1.46 6.01 3.76
N GLN A 102 1.39 7.30 3.44
CA GLN A 102 0.96 8.32 4.38
C GLN A 102 -0.53 8.18 4.75
N PHE A 103 -1.40 7.91 3.78
CA PHE A 103 -2.81 7.64 4.04
C PHE A 103 -2.99 6.40 4.92
N ASP A 104 -2.25 5.33 4.64
CA ASP A 104 -2.23 4.13 5.45
C ASP A 104 -1.79 4.39 6.89
N PHE A 105 -0.71 5.14 7.06
CA PHE A 105 -0.24 5.53 8.39
C PHE A 105 -1.31 6.31 9.16
N GLN A 106 -2.00 7.26 8.50
CA GLN A 106 -3.09 8.02 9.12
C GLN A 106 -4.24 7.10 9.57
N VAL A 107 -4.63 6.14 8.73
CA VAL A 107 -5.69 5.17 9.03
C VAL A 107 -5.29 4.26 10.19
N LEU A 108 -4.14 3.60 10.10
CA LEU A 108 -3.72 2.57 11.05
C LEU A 108 -3.41 3.14 12.44
N SER A 109 -2.95 4.40 12.50
CA SER A 109 -2.67 5.08 13.78
C SER A 109 -3.93 5.53 14.52
N GLN A 110 -5.11 5.49 13.90
CA GLN A 110 -6.36 5.98 14.48
C GLN A 110 -7.32 4.81 14.78
N PRO A 111 -7.63 4.52 16.06
CA PRO A 111 -8.52 3.41 16.43
C PRO A 111 -9.91 3.48 15.78
N SER A 112 -10.49 4.67 15.67
CA SER A 112 -11.81 4.86 15.04
C SER A 112 -11.80 4.46 13.57
N LEU A 113 -10.77 4.83 12.81
CA LEU A 113 -10.66 4.51 11.39
C LEU A 113 -10.38 3.02 11.17
N ARG A 114 -9.57 2.40 12.04
CA ARG A 114 -9.39 0.95 12.02
C ARG A 114 -10.69 0.19 12.22
N LEU A 115 -11.59 0.66 13.09
CA LEU A 115 -12.91 0.05 13.25
C LEU A 115 -13.77 0.19 11.98
N VAL A 116 -13.73 1.36 11.33
CA VAL A 116 -14.46 1.62 10.09
C VAL A 116 -13.94 0.78 8.91
N LEU A 117 -12.65 0.43 8.91
CA LEU A 117 -11.95 -0.22 7.80
C LEU A 117 -11.47 -1.65 8.10
N ASN A 118 -11.90 -2.26 9.21
CA ASN A 118 -11.31 -3.51 9.72
C ASN A 118 -11.27 -4.63 8.67
N ASP A 119 -12.40 -4.86 8.00
CA ASP A 119 -12.54 -5.87 6.95
C ASP A 119 -11.59 -5.63 5.76
N LEU A 120 -11.39 -4.37 5.38
CA LEU A 120 -10.52 -3.99 4.27
C LEU A 120 -9.04 -4.11 4.65
N ILE A 121 -8.69 -3.77 5.90
CA ILE A 121 -7.33 -3.91 6.43
C ILE A 121 -6.96 -5.39 6.53
N GLU A 122 -7.86 -6.22 7.07
CA GLU A 122 -7.66 -7.67 7.17
C GLU A 122 -7.51 -8.31 5.79
N GLU A 123 -8.37 -7.96 4.83
CA GLU A 123 -8.31 -8.48 3.47
C GLU A 123 -6.99 -8.10 2.77
N ARG A 124 -6.58 -6.84 2.88
CA ARG A 124 -5.31 -6.40 2.30
C ARG A 124 -4.12 -7.15 2.91
N TYR A 125 -4.09 -7.31 4.23
CA TYR A 125 -3.03 -8.04 4.90
C TYR A 125 -2.99 -9.51 4.45
N ARG A 126 -4.16 -10.14 4.29
CA ARG A 126 -4.29 -11.51 3.77
C ARG A 126 -3.75 -11.65 2.35
N LEU A 127 -4.02 -10.68 1.47
CA LEU A 127 -3.50 -10.67 0.10
C LEU A 127 -1.97 -10.53 0.08
N ALA A 128 -1.41 -9.59 0.82
CA ALA A 128 0.03 -9.41 0.94
C ALA A 128 0.72 -10.68 1.46
N MET A 129 0.14 -11.31 2.49
CA MET A 129 0.63 -12.57 3.04
C MET A 129 0.62 -13.69 1.99
N ALA A 130 -0.46 -13.81 1.21
CA ALA A 130 -0.59 -14.82 0.18
C ALA A 130 0.47 -14.66 -0.93
N SER A 131 0.79 -13.43 -1.34
CA SER A 131 1.81 -13.16 -2.36
C SER A 131 3.22 -13.59 -1.93
N PHE A 132 3.60 -13.37 -0.67
CA PHE A 132 4.89 -13.89 -0.18
C PHE A 132 4.85 -15.41 0.02
N GLN A 133 3.78 -15.94 0.61
CA GLN A 133 3.65 -17.38 0.83
C GLN A 133 3.66 -18.20 -0.45
N SER A 134 3.10 -17.68 -1.55
CA SER A 134 3.11 -18.37 -2.84
C SER A 134 4.53 -18.55 -3.37
N ILE A 135 5.40 -17.54 -3.22
CA ILE A 135 6.81 -17.59 -3.63
C ILE A 135 7.62 -18.47 -2.68
N LEU A 136 7.46 -18.29 -1.36
CA LEU A 136 8.26 -18.99 -0.36
C LEU A 136 7.95 -20.48 -0.26
N ARG A 137 6.77 -20.93 -0.70
CA ARG A 137 6.36 -22.36 -0.67
C ARG A 137 7.37 -23.28 -1.36
N ASP A 138 8.03 -22.81 -2.41
CA ASP A 138 8.96 -23.62 -3.21
C ASP A 138 10.40 -23.59 -2.64
N ILE A 139 10.62 -22.96 -1.48
CA ILE A 139 11.92 -22.82 -0.83
C ILE A 139 11.99 -23.75 0.40
N PRO A 140 12.78 -24.84 0.36
CA PRO A 140 12.79 -25.83 1.45
C PRO A 140 13.25 -25.30 2.82
N SER A 141 14.07 -24.25 2.84
CA SER A 141 14.59 -23.62 4.06
C SER A 141 13.63 -22.60 4.68
N ALA A 142 12.56 -22.21 3.98
CA ALA A 142 11.64 -21.18 4.41
C ALA A 142 10.52 -21.74 5.31
N ASP A 143 10.18 -21.00 6.36
CA ASP A 143 8.87 -21.08 6.99
C ASP A 143 7.97 -20.04 6.32
N GLY A 144 7.18 -20.48 5.34
CA GLY A 144 6.36 -19.57 4.53
C GLY A 144 5.44 -18.65 5.35
N MET A 145 4.97 -19.07 6.53
CA MET A 145 4.15 -18.20 7.38
C MET A 145 5.02 -17.17 8.12
N VAL A 146 6.04 -17.64 8.82
CA VAL A 146 6.88 -16.79 9.68
C VAL A 146 7.73 -15.83 8.84
N ASP A 147 8.39 -16.32 7.80
CA ASP A 147 9.26 -15.51 6.94
C ASP A 147 8.47 -14.44 6.19
N SER A 148 7.25 -14.75 5.73
CA SER A 148 6.39 -13.75 5.11
C SER A 148 5.98 -12.65 6.10
N GLN A 149 5.74 -12.97 7.38
CA GLN A 149 5.42 -11.97 8.39
C GLN A 149 6.61 -11.05 8.66
N ILE A 150 7.81 -11.62 8.75
CA ILE A 150 9.05 -10.86 8.95
C ILE A 150 9.30 -9.96 7.74
N LEU A 151 9.14 -10.48 6.51
CA LEU A 151 9.24 -9.70 5.27
C LEU A 151 8.32 -8.48 5.29
N ILE A 152 7.03 -8.68 5.56
CA ILE A 152 6.05 -7.59 5.63
C ILE A 152 6.44 -6.58 6.72
N ALA A 153 6.76 -7.06 7.92
CA ALA A 153 7.10 -6.18 9.03
C ALA A 153 8.35 -5.31 8.76
N GLU A 154 9.38 -5.87 8.12
CA GLU A 154 10.57 -5.12 7.75
C GLU A 154 10.29 -4.13 6.60
N ILE A 155 9.48 -4.51 5.61
CA ILE A 155 9.04 -3.64 4.50
C ILE A 155 8.25 -2.46 5.04
N ASP A 156 7.28 -2.70 5.93
CA ASP A 156 6.48 -1.65 6.58
C ASP A 156 7.37 -0.71 7.40
N GLY A 157 8.34 -1.27 8.13
CA GLY A 157 9.33 -0.49 8.86
C GLY A 157 10.16 0.40 7.95
N ILE A 158 10.63 -0.12 6.82
CA ILE A 158 11.40 0.64 5.82
C ILE A 158 10.54 1.74 5.21
N ALA A 159 9.30 1.45 4.82
CA ALA A 159 8.37 2.42 4.25
C ALA A 159 8.06 3.54 5.24
N LEU A 160 7.79 3.19 6.51
CA LEU A 160 7.49 4.15 7.56
C LEU A 160 8.68 5.08 7.83
N ASN A 161 9.90 4.53 7.95
CA ASN A 161 11.09 5.35 8.13
C ASN A 161 11.35 6.22 6.90
N TYR A 162 11.18 5.69 5.69
CA TYR A 162 11.36 6.48 4.47
C TYR A 162 10.35 7.62 4.34
N LEU A 163 9.11 7.43 4.80
CA LEU A 163 8.07 8.44 4.76
C LEU A 163 8.41 9.67 5.63
N PHE A 164 9.09 9.47 6.75
CA PHE A 164 9.41 10.52 7.72
C PHE A 164 10.88 10.94 7.75
N ALA A 165 11.74 10.29 6.97
CA ALA A 165 13.14 10.62 6.91
C ALA A 165 13.41 11.93 6.16
N GLU A 166 14.55 12.54 6.47
CA GLU A 166 15.11 13.66 5.72
C GLU A 166 15.64 13.19 4.35
N ASP A 167 16.11 14.13 3.52
CA ASP A 167 16.48 13.89 2.11
C ASP A 167 17.63 12.86 1.92
N ASP A 168 18.28 12.40 2.99
CA ASP A 168 19.42 11.49 2.96
C ASP A 168 19.08 10.00 3.13
N TYR A 169 17.79 9.63 3.25
CA TYR A 169 17.39 8.23 3.42
C TYR A 169 17.85 7.35 2.23
N PRO A 170 18.74 6.36 2.45
CA PRO A 170 19.38 5.65 1.35
C PRO A 170 18.55 4.46 0.85
N LEU A 171 17.31 4.71 0.38
CA LEU A 171 16.34 3.68 0.01
C LEU A 171 16.92 2.63 -0.97
N GLU A 172 17.63 3.07 -2.01
CA GLU A 172 18.24 2.16 -2.99
C GLU A 172 19.30 1.23 -2.38
N LYS A 173 20.15 1.76 -1.49
CA LYS A 173 21.16 0.92 -0.80
C LYS A 173 20.51 -0.04 0.19
N ILE A 174 19.42 0.38 0.82
CA ILE A 174 18.61 -0.47 1.71
C ILE A 174 17.98 -1.60 0.89
N LYS A 175 17.37 -1.30 -0.26
CA LYS A 175 16.81 -2.29 -1.20
C LYS A 175 17.84 -3.36 -1.57
N GLU A 176 19.01 -2.95 -2.04
CA GLU A 176 20.09 -3.86 -2.43
C GLU A 176 20.51 -4.79 -1.27
N ARG A 177 20.66 -4.23 -0.06
CA ARG A 177 21.01 -5.01 1.13
C ARG A 177 19.87 -5.93 1.58
N PHE A 178 18.64 -5.47 1.48
CA PHE A 178 17.44 -6.22 1.84
C PHE A 178 17.29 -7.45 0.96
N ILE A 179 17.33 -7.28 -0.37
CA ILE A 179 17.25 -8.38 -1.33
C ILE A 179 18.40 -9.37 -1.09
N LYS A 180 19.64 -8.88 -0.99
CA LYS A 180 20.81 -9.73 -0.73
C LYS A 180 20.69 -10.53 0.57
N LYS A 181 20.18 -9.91 1.65
CA LYS A 181 19.94 -10.56 2.94
C LYS A 181 18.98 -11.74 2.79
N TYR A 182 17.83 -11.54 2.13
CA TYR A 182 16.83 -12.61 1.97
C TYR A 182 17.27 -13.71 1.03
N LEU A 183 17.97 -13.40 -0.06
CA LEU A 183 18.56 -14.42 -0.92
C LEU A 183 19.52 -15.33 -0.13
N LEU A 184 20.37 -14.74 0.72
CA LEU A 184 21.27 -15.52 1.58
C LEU A 184 20.52 -16.36 2.62
N LEU A 185 19.55 -15.79 3.33
CA LEU A 185 18.78 -16.47 4.37
C LEU A 185 17.96 -17.65 3.79
N LEU A 186 17.41 -17.48 2.60
CA LEU A 186 16.57 -18.46 1.91
C LEU A 186 17.39 -19.46 1.07
N GLY A 187 18.70 -19.26 0.92
CA GLY A 187 19.55 -20.15 0.13
C GLY A 187 19.32 -20.08 -1.38
N LEU A 188 18.98 -18.89 -1.90
CA LEU A 188 18.68 -18.60 -3.31
C LEU A 188 19.82 -17.89 -4.05
#